data_AF-A0A5C6L6C3-F1
#
_entry.id   AF-A0A5C6L6C3-F1
#
_cell.length_a   1.000
_cell.length_b   1.000
_cell.length_c   1.000
_cell.angle_alpha   90.00
_cell.angle_beta   90.00
_cell.angle_gamma   90.00
#
_symmetry.space_group_name_H-M   'P 1'
#
loop_
_entity.id
_entity.type
_entity.pdbx_description
1 polymer ?
#
loop_
_entity_poly.entity_id
_entity_poly.type
_entity_poly.pdbx_seq_one_letter_code
_entity_poly.pdbx_strand_id
1 'polypeptide(L)'
;MIKIYSMNTCPDCIYVEEQIQGDDRYDIIDIGSHVKYLKEFLRIRDNSPVFNEAKKVGAAGIPCFVLEDGSITLIPEEAGLTSRPITEGMSCNIDGSGC
;
A
#
# COMPACT_ATOMS: atom_id res chain seq x y z
N MET A 1 8.96 11.96 -7.27
CA MET A 1 7.61 11.75 -6.73
C MET A 1 7.42 10.27 -6.46
N ILE A 2 7.11 9.92 -5.21
CA ILE A 2 6.82 8.56 -4.76
C ILE A 2 5.35 8.27 -5.05
N LYS A 3 5.06 7.16 -5.74
CA LYS A 3 3.67 6.73 -5.96
C LYS A 3 3.24 5.78 -4.87
N ILE A 4 2.03 5.96 -4.36
CA ILE A 4 1.45 5.09 -3.34
C ILE A 4 0.16 4.49 -3.90
N TYR A 5 0.19 3.19 -4.18
CA TYR A 5 -1.02 2.44 -4.50
C TYR A 5 -1.76 2.15 -3.21
N SER A 6 -2.97 2.70 -3.12
CA SER A 6 -3.73 2.80 -1.88
C SER A 6 -5.21 2.46 -2.12
N MET A 7 -5.97 2.24 -1.04
CA MET A 7 -7.42 2.11 -1.08
C MET A 7 -8.01 2.56 0.27
N ASN A 8 -9.05 3.39 0.22
CA ASN A 8 -9.68 3.99 1.40
C ASN A 8 -10.38 3.01 2.36
N THR A 9 -10.48 1.73 2.00
CA THR A 9 -11.00 0.66 2.86
C THR A 9 -9.89 -0.12 3.58
N CYS A 10 -8.63 0.24 3.38
CA CYS A 10 -7.48 -0.32 4.09
C CYS A 10 -7.02 0.65 5.19
N PRO A 11 -6.96 0.23 6.47
CA PRO A 11 -6.58 1.14 7.56
C PRO A 11 -5.11 1.55 7.52
N ASP A 12 -4.21 0.71 7.01
CA ASP A 12 -2.79 1.08 6.84
C ASP A 12 -2.63 2.15 5.76
N CYS A 13 -3.43 2.07 4.70
CA CYS A 13 -3.51 3.08 3.65
C CYS A 13 -3.98 4.43 4.20
N ILE A 14 -5.09 4.43 4.96
CA ILE A 14 -5.62 5.64 5.61
C ILE A 14 -4.54 6.28 6.52
N TYR A 15 -3.83 5.46 7.31
CA TYR A 15 -2.79 5.95 8.21
C TYR A 15 -1.61 6.61 7.50
N VAL A 16 -1.18 6.09 6.35
CA VAL A 16 -0.09 6.71 5.57
C VAL A 16 -0.57 7.95 4.80
N GLU A 17 -1.82 7.97 4.33
CA GLU A 17 -2.41 9.13 3.64
C GLU A 17 -2.55 10.35 4.56
N GLU A 18 -2.83 10.15 5.86
CA GLU A 18 -2.88 11.23 6.85
C GLU A 18 -1.52 11.93 7.05
N GLN A 19 -0.41 11.22 6.86
CA GLN A 19 0.95 11.75 7.06
C GLN A 19 1.42 12.69 5.93
N ILE A 20 0.79 12.62 4.76
CA ILE A 20 1.26 13.27 3.53
C ILE A 20 0.31 14.36 3.01
N GLN A 21 -0.62 14.81 3.84
CA GLN A 21 -1.58 15.85 3.47
C GLN A 21 -0.87 17.14 3.04
N GLY A 22 -0.99 17.50 1.76
CA GLY A 22 -0.34 18.68 1.19
C GLY A 22 1.15 18.50 0.86
N ASP A 23 1.69 17.28 0.92
CA ASP A 23 3.05 16.96 0.53
C ASP A 23 3.12 16.52 -0.93
N ASP A 24 3.73 17.35 -1.79
CA ASP A 24 3.83 17.12 -3.23
C ASP A 24 4.88 16.07 -3.62
N ARG A 25 5.61 15.52 -2.66
CA ARG A 25 6.54 14.41 -2.90
C ARG A 25 5.80 13.10 -3.19
N TYR A 26 4.52 12.99 -2.81
CA TYR A 26 3.73 11.77 -2.91
C TYR A 26 2.55 11.91 -3.87
N ASP A 27 2.26 10.83 -4.60
CA ASP A 27 1.10 10.69 -5.48
C ASP A 27 0.25 9.49 -5.05
N ILE A 28 -0.97 9.74 -4.59
CA ILE A 28 -1.91 8.69 -4.18
C ILE A 28 -2.66 8.15 -5.39
N ILE A 29 -2.52 6.85 -5.61
CA ILE A 29 -3.23 6.10 -6.64
C ILE A 29 -4.24 5.19 -5.95
N ASP A 30 -5.50 5.64 -5.87
CA ASP A 30 -6.61 4.82 -5.36
C ASP A 30 -6.95 3.69 -6.35
N ILE A 31 -6.55 2.46 -6.02
CA ILE A 31 -6.79 1.28 -6.86
C ILE A 31 -8.27 0.87 -6.90
N GLY A 32 -9.07 1.31 -5.92
CA GLY A 32 -10.51 1.08 -5.88
C GLY A 32 -11.29 2.05 -6.76
N SER A 33 -10.71 3.20 -7.12
CA SER A 33 -11.40 4.25 -7.88
C SER A 33 -11.63 3.90 -9.36
N HIS A 34 -10.74 3.11 -9.98
CA HIS A 34 -10.84 2.77 -11.40
C HIS A 34 -10.03 1.52 -11.78
N VAL A 35 -10.58 0.69 -12.67
CA VAL A 35 -9.94 -0.57 -13.12
C VAL A 35 -8.56 -0.38 -13.78
N LYS A 36 -8.29 0.82 -14.32
CA LYS A 36 -6.97 1.18 -14.88
C LYS A 36 -5.89 1.12 -13.79
N TYR A 37 -6.15 1.72 -12.63
CA TYR A 37 -5.21 1.77 -11.52
C TYR A 37 -5.06 0.41 -10.86
N LEU A 38 -6.17 -0.33 -10.72
CA LEU A 38 -6.11 -1.73 -10.30
C LEU A 38 -5.23 -2.58 -11.22
N LYS A 39 -5.36 -2.42 -12.55
CA LYS A 39 -4.52 -3.14 -13.53
C LYS A 39 -3.04 -2.75 -13.44
N GLU A 40 -2.75 -1.47 -13.20
CA GLU A 40 -1.38 -1.00 -12.99
C GLU A 40 -0.76 -1.64 -11.73
N PHE A 41 -1.50 -1.63 -10.63
CA PHE A 41 -1.11 -2.29 -9.38
C PHE A 41 -0.93 -3.81 -9.55
N LEU A 42 -1.87 -4.51 -10.20
CA LEU A 42 -1.76 -5.95 -10.41
C LEU A 42 -0.52 -6.33 -11.23
N ARG A 43 -0.15 -5.53 -12.23
CA ARG A 43 1.10 -5.75 -12.98
C ARG A 43 2.33 -5.68 -12.07
N ILE A 44 2.36 -4.76 -11.12
CA ILE A 44 3.44 -4.63 -10.13
C ILE A 44 3.42 -5.83 -9.16
N ARG A 45 2.27 -6.10 -8.55
CA ARG A 45 2.06 -7.16 -7.55
C ARG A 45 2.37 -8.56 -8.06
N ASP A 46 1.98 -8.85 -9.29
CA ASP A 46 2.11 -10.20 -9.85
C ASP A 46 3.54 -10.49 -10.31
N ASN A 47 4.34 -9.46 -10.62
CA ASN A 47 5.70 -9.61 -11.16
C ASN A 47 6.81 -9.22 -10.18
N SER A 48 6.51 -8.61 -9.03
CA SER A 48 7.51 -8.24 -8.02
C SER A 48 7.61 -9.25 -6.87
N PRO A 49 8.83 -9.72 -6.52
CA PRO A 49 9.03 -10.66 -5.42
C PRO A 49 8.72 -10.06 -4.03
N VAL A 50 8.67 -8.73 -3.92
CA VAL A 50 8.31 -8.02 -2.68
C VAL A 50 6.92 -8.46 -2.17
N PHE A 51 6.02 -8.87 -3.06
CA PHE A 51 4.67 -9.31 -2.71
C PHE A 51 4.57 -10.79 -2.34
N ASN A 52 5.67 -11.55 -2.35
CA ASN A 52 5.60 -13.00 -2.13
C ASN A 52 5.00 -13.35 -0.76
N GLU A 53 5.43 -12.69 0.31
CA GLU A 53 4.89 -12.95 1.65
C GLU A 53 3.45 -12.44 1.79
N ALA A 54 3.15 -11.23 1.29
CA ALA A 54 1.78 -10.71 1.27
C ALA A 54 0.81 -11.66 0.56
N LYS A 55 1.19 -12.20 -0.61
CA LYS A 55 0.39 -13.18 -1.35
C LYS A 55 0.21 -14.50 -0.59
N LYS A 56 1.24 -14.98 0.11
CA LYS A 56 1.16 -16.23 0.91
C LYS A 56 0.11 -16.14 2.02
N VAL A 57 -0.04 -14.96 2.64
CA VAL A 57 -0.99 -14.74 3.74
C VAL A 57 -2.36 -14.20 3.26
N GLY A 58 -2.58 -14.12 1.94
CA GLY A 58 -3.84 -13.64 1.38
C GLY A 58 -4.01 -12.12 1.36
N ALA A 59 -2.99 -11.36 1.74
CA ALA A 59 -3.03 -9.91 1.74
C ALA A 59 -2.97 -9.33 0.32
N ALA A 60 -3.57 -8.15 0.14
CA ALA A 60 -3.47 -7.39 -1.09
C ALA A 60 -2.04 -6.87 -1.32
N GLY A 61 -1.33 -6.48 -0.26
CA GLY A 61 -0.03 -5.81 -0.34
C GLY A 61 -0.17 -4.30 -0.60
N ILE A 62 -1.08 -3.65 0.12
CA ILE A 62 -1.24 -2.18 0.12
C ILE A 62 -1.11 -1.66 1.56
N PRO A 63 -0.58 -0.45 1.78
CA PRO A 63 -0.05 0.47 0.77
C PRO A 63 1.21 -0.09 0.07
N CYS A 64 1.32 0.17 -1.24
CA CYS A 64 2.50 -0.19 -2.02
C CYS A 64 3.18 1.08 -2.54
N PHE A 65 4.47 1.21 -2.27
CA PHE A 65 5.25 2.39 -2.59
C PHE A 65 6.15 2.10 -3.80
N VAL A 66 6.12 2.99 -4.79
CA VAL A 66 7.10 3.05 -5.87
C VAL A 66 7.95 4.29 -5.62
N LEU A 67 9.19 4.07 -5.21
CA LEU A 67 10.13 5.14 -4.87
C LEU A 67 10.62 5.88 -6.13
N GLU A 68 11.30 7.00 -5.93
CA GLU A 68 11.75 7.85 -7.04
C GLU A 68 12.74 7.16 -7.98
N ASP A 69 13.50 6.19 -7.48
CA ASP A 69 14.43 5.37 -8.26
C ASP A 69 13.75 4.19 -8.98
N GLY A 70 12.43 4.03 -8.82
CA GLY A 70 11.64 2.96 -9.40
C GLY A 70 11.63 1.67 -8.59
N SER A 71 12.31 1.61 -7.45
CA SER A 71 12.20 0.48 -6.53
C SER A 71 10.80 0.41 -5.92
N ILE A 72 10.38 -0.81 -5.56
CA ILE A 72 9.06 -1.10 -5.03
C ILE A 72 9.21 -1.64 -3.61
N THR A 73 8.43 -1.13 -2.67
CA THR A 73 8.41 -1.58 -1.28
C THR A 73 7.00 -1.58 -0.71
N LEU A 74 6.81 -2.39 0.33
CA LEU A 74 5.60 -2.40 1.18
C LEU A 74 5.89 -1.82 2.57
N ILE A 75 7.08 -1.28 2.79
CA ILE A 75 7.55 -0.76 4.07
C ILE A 75 7.42 0.76 4.05
N PRO A 76 6.50 1.36 4.84
CA PRO A 76 6.30 2.81 4.89
C PRO A 76 7.58 3.60 5.21
N GLU A 77 8.45 3.07 6.06
CA GLU A 77 9.70 3.71 6.48
C GLU A 77 10.68 3.91 5.32
N GLU A 78 10.70 3.02 4.34
CA GLU A 78 11.52 3.16 3.13
C GLU A 78 10.99 4.27 2.20
N ALA A 79 9.71 4.63 2.33
CA ALA A 79 9.11 5.78 1.68
C ALA A 79 9.19 7.07 2.53
N GLY A 80 9.83 7.04 3.69
CA GLY A 80 9.92 8.19 4.61
C GLY A 80 8.66 8.44 5.43
N LEU A 81 7.80 7.42 5.60
CA LEU A 81 6.57 7.44 6.37
C LEU A 81 6.65 6.49 7.58
N THR A 82 5.64 6.49 8.42
CA THR A 82 5.55 5.60 9.59
C THR A 82 4.49 4.54 9.37
N SER A 83 4.75 3.30 9.77
CA SER A 83 3.76 2.22 9.79
C SER A 83 2.68 2.43 10.85
N ARG A 84 1.46 1.99 10.54
CA ARG A 84 0.36 1.99 11.51
C ARG A 84 0.75 1.12 12.72
N PRO A 85 0.59 1.60 13.97
CA PRO A 85 0.78 0.77 15.14
C PRO A 85 -0.17 -0.43 15.11
N ILE A 86 0.35 -1.62 15.43
CA ILE A 86 -0.48 -2.82 15.60
C ILE A 86 -1.21 -2.72 16.95
N THR A 87 -2.29 -1.93 16.98
CA THR A 87 -3.25 -1.92 18.09
C THR A 87 -4.40 -2.86 17.74
N GLU A 88 -4.93 -3.59 18.73
CA GLU A 88 -6.12 -4.45 18.54
C GLU A 88 -7.25 -3.65 17.87
N GLY A 89 -7.67 -4.09 16.68
CA GLY A 89 -8.79 -3.51 15.95
C GLY A 89 -8.40 -3.02 14.54
N MET A 90 -9.23 -3.43 13.58
CA MET A 90 -9.11 -3.25 12.13
C MET A 90 -8.19 -4.28 11.45
N SER A 91 -8.84 -5.34 10.94
CA SER A 91 -8.31 -6.39 10.07
C SER A 91 -9.02 -6.28 8.73
N CYS A 92 -8.28 -6.30 7.62
CA CYS A 92 -8.85 -6.40 6.27
C CYS A 92 -8.53 -7.72 5.57
N ASN A 93 -7.81 -8.64 6.22
CA ASN A 93 -7.63 -9.99 5.69
C ASN A 93 -8.94 -10.77 5.66
N ILE A 94 -9.06 -11.63 4.65
CA ILE A 94 -10.25 -12.45 4.38
C ILE A 94 -10.52 -13.43 5.54
N ASP A 95 -9.47 -13.91 6.20
CA ASP A 95 -9.56 -14.83 7.34
C ASP A 95 -9.64 -14.13 8.71
N GLY A 96 -9.61 -12.80 8.73
CA GLY A 96 -9.64 -12.00 9.96
C GLY A 96 -8.33 -11.93 10.73
N SER A 97 -7.20 -12.42 10.19
CA SER A 97 -5.91 -12.51 10.90
C SER A 97 -5.10 -11.21 10.99
N GLY A 98 -5.65 -10.05 10.63
CA GLY A 98 -4.93 -8.77 10.63
C GLY A 98 -5.14 -7.99 9.33
N CYS A 99 -4.25 -7.04 9.06
CA CYS A 99 -4.29 -6.29 7.80
C CYS A 99 -3.82 -7.12 6.60
#